data_AF-W4VP71-F1
#
_entry.id   AF-W4VP71-F1
#
_cell.length_a   1.000
_cell.length_b   1.000
_cell.length_c   1.000
_cell.angle_alpha   90.00
_cell.angle_beta   90.00
_cell.angle_gamma   90.00
#
_symmetry.space_group_name_H-M   'P 1'
#
loop_
_entity.id
_entity.type
_entity.pdbx_description
1 polymer ?
#
loop_
_entity_poly.entity_id
_entity_poly.type
_entity_poly.pdbx_seq_one_letter_code
_entity_poly.pdbx_strand_id
1 'polypeptide(L)'
;MKRHFKEGARNIWRNGWMTVASVGAVTTTLILVGVFLVLMLNLNHIANELEGDVQIKALVELTAEQNDVNQIETKIKSIDEIESVEFLTKEEELKNLIESMGDQGKAWGTI
;
A
#
# COMPACT_ATOMS: atom_id res chain seq x y z
N MET A 1 -23.72 -0.85 47.22
CA MET A 1 -23.18 -1.11 45.86
C MET A 1 -23.86 -2.25 45.11
N LYS A 2 -23.86 -3.52 45.58
CA LYS A 2 -24.53 -4.64 44.89
C LYS A 2 -26.02 -4.40 44.58
N ARG A 3 -26.75 -3.69 45.44
CA ARG A 3 -28.18 -3.35 45.24
C ARG A 3 -28.40 -2.36 44.09
N HIS A 4 -27.59 -1.31 44.00
CA HIS A 4 -27.69 -0.31 42.93
C HIS A 4 -27.36 -0.89 41.55
N PHE A 5 -26.35 -1.76 41.46
CA PHE A 5 -26.02 -2.46 40.21
C PHE A 5 -27.16 -3.42 39.78
N LYS A 6 -27.76 -4.13 40.74
CA LYS A 6 -28.90 -5.02 40.51
C LYS A 6 -30.16 -4.27 40.10
N GLU A 7 -30.42 -3.11 40.71
CA GLU A 7 -31.55 -2.23 40.37
C GLU A 7 -31.34 -1.57 38.98
N GLY A 8 -30.12 -1.14 38.67
CA GLY A 8 -29.77 -0.61 37.34
C GLY A 8 -29.93 -1.64 36.22
N ALA A 9 -29.40 -2.86 36.40
CA ALA A 9 -29.56 -3.95 35.44
C ALA A 9 -31.04 -4.37 35.27
N ARG A 10 -31.83 -4.36 36.35
CA ARG A 10 -33.27 -4.64 36.29
C ARG A 10 -34.04 -3.58 35.50
N ASN A 11 -33.61 -2.32 35.58
CA ASN A 11 -34.20 -1.22 34.83
C ASN A 11 -33.88 -1.30 33.33
N ILE A 12 -32.63 -1.65 32.99
CA ILE A 12 -32.20 -1.91 31.61
C ILE A 12 -32.97 -3.09 31.00
N TRP A 13 -33.14 -4.19 31.74
CA TRP A 13 -33.90 -5.36 31.24
C TRP A 13 -35.36 -5.01 30.94
N ARG A 14 -36.03 -4.28 31.84
CA ARG A 14 -37.44 -3.88 31.66
C ARG A 14 -37.64 -2.90 30.52
N ASN A 15 -36.65 -2.06 30.21
CA ASN A 15 -36.71 -1.08 29.12
C ASN A 15 -35.76 -1.42 27.96
N GLY A 16 -35.50 -2.72 27.76
CA GLY A 16 -34.45 -3.23 26.89
C GLY A 16 -34.54 -2.75 25.44
N TRP A 17 -35.74 -2.53 24.92
CA TRP A 17 -35.94 -2.00 23.56
C TRP A 17 -35.34 -0.60 23.37
N MET A 18 -35.49 0.30 24.35
CA MET A 18 -34.92 1.64 24.28
C MET A 18 -33.41 1.62 24.57
N THR A 19 -32.95 0.77 25.49
CA THR A 19 -31.52 0.63 25.78
C THR A 19 -30.74 0.02 24.62
N VAL A 20 -31.29 -0.97 23.93
CA VAL A 20 -30.66 -1.55 22.73
C VAL A 20 -30.55 -0.51 21.63
N ALA A 21 -31.60 0.30 21.42
CA ALA A 21 -31.59 1.37 20.43
C ALA A 21 -30.53 2.45 20.75
N SER A 22 -30.43 2.90 22.01
CA SER A 22 -29.45 3.92 22.39
C SER A 22 -28.01 3.41 22.35
N VAL A 23 -27.76 2.18 22.81
CA VAL A 23 -26.44 1.54 22.72
C VAL A 23 -26.05 1.32 21.26
N GLY A 24 -26.99 0.87 20.43
CA GLY A 24 -26.78 0.70 18.98
C GLY A 24 -26.36 2.00 18.31
N ALA A 25 -27.10 3.09 18.53
CA ALA A 25 -26.78 4.40 17.97
C ALA A 25 -25.37 4.88 18.35
N VAL A 26 -25.01 4.79 19.64
CA VAL A 26 -23.66 5.18 20.12
C VAL A 26 -22.59 4.26 19.52
N THR A 27 -22.86 2.95 19.44
CA THR A 27 -21.91 1.98 18.87
C THR A 27 -21.65 2.26 17.39
N THR A 28 -22.67 2.60 16.61
CA THR A 28 -22.50 2.99 15.20
C THR A 28 -21.60 4.23 15.06
N THR A 29 -21.78 5.24 15.93
CA THR A 29 -20.90 6.42 15.91
C THR A 29 -19.45 6.08 16.26
N LEU A 30 -19.23 5.21 17.25
CA LEU A 30 -17.88 4.76 17.63
C LEU A 30 -17.22 3.92 16.54
N ILE A 31 -17.97 3.06 15.85
CA ILE A 31 -17.47 2.29 14.70
C ILE A 31 -17.05 3.24 13.59
N LEU A 32 -17.88 4.24 13.27
CA LEU A 32 -17.58 5.21 12.23
C LEU A 32 -16.31 5.99 12.58
N VAL A 33 -16.19 6.50 13.80
CA VAL A 33 -14.96 7.15 14.30
C VAL A 33 -13.76 6.21 14.23
N GLY A 34 -13.92 4.95 14.63
CA GLY A 34 -12.85 3.94 14.59
C GLY A 34 -12.35 3.67 13.17
N VAL A 35 -13.25 3.53 12.20
CA VAL A 35 -12.90 3.38 10.79
C VAL A 35 -12.15 4.61 10.28
N PHE A 36 -12.64 5.81 10.59
CA PHE A 36 -11.95 7.05 10.23
C PHE A 36 -10.54 7.16 10.84
N LEU A 37 -10.36 6.73 12.10
CA LEU A 37 -9.06 6.71 12.75
C LEU A 37 -8.11 5.70 12.10
N VAL A 38 -8.59 4.49 11.80
CA VAL A 38 -7.78 3.48 11.09
C VAL A 38 -7.37 4.01 9.73
N LEU A 39 -8.29 4.59 8.96
CA LEU A 39 -7.98 5.22 7.68
C LEU A 39 -6.94 6.32 7.85
N MET A 40 -7.15 7.26 8.78
CA MET A 40 -6.23 8.39 9.00
C MET A 40 -4.82 7.94 9.41
N LEU A 41 -4.71 6.94 10.28
CA LEU A 41 -3.41 6.40 10.69
C LEU A 41 -2.72 5.63 9.55
N ASN A 42 -3.51 5.03 8.65
CA ASN A 42 -3.00 4.32 7.47
C ASN A 42 -2.83 5.23 6.24
N LEU A 43 -3.35 6.46 6.25
CA LEU A 43 -3.26 7.37 5.10
C LEU A 43 -1.81 7.71 4.75
N ASN A 44 -0.91 7.78 5.73
CA ASN A 44 0.52 7.97 5.44
C ASN A 44 1.11 6.80 4.64
N HIS A 45 0.66 5.57 4.93
CA HIS A 45 1.09 4.40 4.18
C HIS A 45 0.50 4.40 2.76
N ILE A 46 -0.81 4.71 2.64
CA ILE A 46 -1.50 4.80 1.35
C ILE A 46 -0.95 5.93 0.48
N ALA A 47 -0.66 7.10 1.06
CA ALA A 47 -0.11 8.24 0.34
C ALA A 47 1.30 7.94 -0.20
N ASN A 48 2.16 7.32 0.62
CA ASN A 48 3.49 6.91 0.19
C ASN A 48 3.46 5.78 -0.86
N GLU A 49 2.49 4.86 -0.78
CA GLU A 49 2.30 3.83 -1.81
C GLU A 49 1.71 4.40 -3.11
N LEU A 50 0.86 5.43 -3.04
CA LEU A 50 0.27 6.09 -4.22
C LEU A 50 1.24 7.04 -4.93
N GLU A 51 2.21 7.61 -4.21
CA GLU A 51 3.31 8.38 -4.81
C GLU A 51 4.33 7.46 -5.51
N GLY A 52 4.27 6.15 -5.23
CA GLY A 52 5.26 5.16 -5.62
C GLY A 52 5.18 4.68 -7.08
N ASP A 53 6.27 4.92 -7.80
CA ASP A 53 6.78 4.15 -8.94
C ASP A 53 6.03 4.29 -10.29
N VAL A 54 6.00 5.51 -10.84
CA VAL A 54 5.95 5.63 -12.30
C VAL A 54 7.33 5.27 -12.87
N GLN A 55 7.57 3.97 -13.03
CA GLN A 55 8.78 3.46 -13.67
C GLN A 55 8.60 3.37 -15.18
N ILE A 56 9.47 4.02 -15.95
CA ILE A 56 9.50 3.93 -17.41
C ILE A 56 10.69 3.04 -17.81
N LYS A 57 10.40 1.88 -18.40
CA LYS A 57 11.43 0.98 -18.93
C LYS A 57 11.73 1.31 -20.38
N ALA A 58 12.96 1.78 -20.65
CA ALA A 58 13.47 1.98 -22.00
C ALA A 58 14.33 0.77 -22.41
N LEU A 59 13.91 0.05 -23.45
CA LEU A 59 14.64 -1.10 -23.97
C LEU A 59 15.68 -0.63 -24.98
N VAL A 60 16.94 -0.98 -24.76
CA VAL A 60 18.04 -0.71 -25.68
C VAL A 60 18.20 -1.89 -26.64
N GLU A 61 18.43 -1.60 -27.92
CA GLU A 61 18.74 -2.63 -28.91
C GLU A 61 20.04 -3.36 -28.60
N LEU A 62 20.05 -4.67 -28.86
CA LEU A 62 21.18 -5.57 -28.66
C LEU A 62 22.46 -5.18 -29.42
N THR A 63 22.30 -4.45 -30.52
CA THR A 63 23.36 -4.02 -31.43
C THR A 63 23.87 -2.61 -31.12
N ALA A 64 23.31 -1.93 -30.12
CA ALA A 64 23.73 -0.59 -29.76
C ALA A 64 25.14 -0.61 -29.16
N GLU A 65 25.97 0.36 -29.55
CA GLU A 65 27.28 0.53 -28.93
C GLU A 65 27.13 1.15 -27.53
N GLN A 66 28.03 0.81 -26.61
CA GLN A 66 28.01 1.35 -25.24
C GLN A 66 28.06 2.88 -25.21
N ASN A 67 28.70 3.49 -26.21
CA ASN A 67 28.74 4.95 -26.34
C ASN A 67 27.35 5.55 -26.58
N ASP A 68 26.51 4.90 -27.38
CA ASP A 68 25.14 5.36 -27.65
C ASP A 68 24.26 5.22 -26.41
N VAL A 69 24.45 4.14 -25.64
CA VAL A 69 23.77 3.94 -24.35
C VAL A 69 24.09 5.08 -23.38
N ASN A 70 25.36 5.42 -23.22
CA ASN A 70 25.78 6.50 -22.33
C ASN A 70 25.24 7.87 -22.77
N GLN A 71 25.13 8.11 -24.08
CA GLN A 71 24.53 9.34 -24.61
C GLN A 71 23.02 9.41 -24.31
N ILE A 72 22.30 8.30 -24.47
CA ILE A 72 20.87 8.21 -24.15
C ILE A 72 20.67 8.43 -22.64
N GLU A 73 21.46 7.76 -21.81
CA GLU A 73 21.41 7.92 -20.35
C GLU A 73 21.61 9.39 -19.93
N THR A 74 22.61 10.06 -20.52
CA THR A 74 22.87 11.48 -20.24
C THR A 74 21.70 12.38 -20.64
N LYS A 75 21.08 12.12 -21.80
CA LYS A 75 19.90 12.87 -22.25
C LYS A 75 18.72 12.68 -21.32
N ILE A 76 18.49 11.44 -20.85
CA ILE A 76 17.39 11.14 -19.92
C ILE A 76 17.67 11.82 -18.57
N LYS A 77 18.89 11.74 -18.03
CA LYS A 77 19.27 12.42 -16.78
C LYS A 77 19.18 13.94 -16.83
N SER A 78 19.10 14.53 -18.02
CA SER A 78 18.96 15.99 -18.19
C SER A 78 17.51 16.49 -18.17
N ILE A 79 16.53 15.58 -18.04
CA ILE A 79 15.11 15.93 -17.92
C ILE A 79 14.83 16.26 -16.45
N ASP A 80 14.34 17.47 -16.18
CA ASP A 80 14.16 18.01 -14.81
C ASP A 80 13.16 17.19 -13.98
N GLU A 81 12.19 16.55 -14.63
CA GLU A 81 11.16 15.71 -13.98
C GLU A 81 11.63 14.29 -13.65
N ILE A 82 12.86 13.92 -14.01
CA ILE A 82 13.42 12.58 -13.74
C ILE A 82 14.24 12.60 -12.46
N GLU A 83 13.76 11.85 -11.47
CA GLU A 83 14.44 11.72 -10.17
C GLU A 83 15.72 10.86 -10.25
N SER A 84 15.67 9.75 -11.00
CA SER A 84 16.80 8.84 -11.14
C SER A 84 16.77 8.06 -12.46
N VAL A 85 17.96 7.66 -12.91
CA VAL A 85 18.15 6.79 -14.08
C VAL A 85 19.16 5.73 -13.72
N GLU A 86 18.77 4.47 -13.86
CA GLU A 86 19.61 3.30 -13.62
C GLU A 86 19.69 2.47 -14.90
N PHE A 87 20.92 2.13 -15.30
CA PHE A 87 21.14 1.18 -16.38
C PHE A 87 21.23 -0.23 -15.80
N LEU A 88 20.36 -1.12 -16.26
CA LEU A 88 20.36 -2.52 -15.88
C LEU A 88 20.83 -3.37 -17.05
N THR A 89 21.78 -4.26 -16.76
CA THR A 89 22.17 -5.30 -17.70
C THR A 89 21.04 -6.32 -17.87
N LYS A 90 21.14 -7.16 -18.90
CA LYS A 90 20.14 -8.21 -19.15
C LYS A 90 20.06 -9.20 -18.00
N GLU A 91 21.22 -9.54 -17.44
CA GLU A 91 21.36 -10.48 -16.34
C GLU A 91 20.73 -9.92 -15.05
N GLU A 92 20.98 -8.64 -14.75
CA GLU A 92 20.37 -7.95 -13.62
C GLU A 92 18.85 -7.83 -13.77
N GLU A 93 18.38 -7.44 -14.96
CA GLU A 93 16.94 -7.30 -15.23
C GLU A 93 16.22 -8.66 -15.18
N LEU A 94 16.86 -9.73 -15.67
CA LEU A 94 16.33 -11.08 -15.54
C LEU A 94 16.22 -11.52 -14.08
N LYS A 95 17.24 -11.21 -13.26
CA LYS A 95 17.21 -11.49 -11.83
C LYS A 95 16.08 -10.73 -11.13
N ASN A 96 15.93 -9.44 -11.41
CA ASN A 96 14.84 -8.61 -10.88
C ASN A 96 13.47 -9.17 -11.28
N LEU A 97 13.32 -9.62 -12.52
CA LEU A 97 12.10 -10.24 -13.01
C LEU A 97 11.77 -11.53 -12.23
N ILE A 98 12.75 -12.41 -12.03
CA ILE A 98 12.59 -13.65 -11.26
C ILE A 98 12.16 -13.35 -9.82
N GLU A 99 12.79 -12.38 -9.16
CA GLU A 99 12.47 -11.98 -7.79
C GLU A 99 11.04 -11.41 -7.70
N SER A 100 10.63 -10.57 -8.65
CA SER A 100 9.28 -9.97 -8.70
C SER A 100 8.16 -11.00 -8.89
N MET A 101 8.44 -12.11 -9.57
CA MET A 101 7.47 -13.18 -9.84
C MET A 101 7.38 -14.23 -8.70
N GLY A 102 8.24 -14.13 -7.68
CA GLY A 102 8.26 -15.05 -6.54
C GLY A 102 8.40 -16.52 -6.98
N ASP A 103 7.53 -17.39 -6.47
CA ASP A 103 7.59 -18.83 -6.76
C ASP A 103 7.40 -19.18 -8.25
N GLN A 104 6.75 -18.33 -9.05
CA GLN A 104 6.58 -18.55 -10.49
C GLN A 104 7.83 -18.16 -11.30
N GLY A 105 8.68 -17.27 -10.77
CA GLY A 105 9.93 -16.84 -11.40
C GLY A 105 10.99 -17.95 -11.49
N LYS A 106 10.87 -18.99 -10.65
CA LYS A 106 11.81 -20.13 -10.58
C LYS A 106 11.95 -20.89 -11.90
N ALA A 107 10.94 -20.85 -12.78
CA ALA A 107 10.99 -21.45 -14.11
C ALA A 107 12.04 -20.80 -15.02
N TRP A 108 12.33 -19.51 -14.82
CA TRP A 108 13.30 -18.74 -15.60
C TRP A 108 14.72 -18.82 -15.06
N GLY A 109 14.89 -19.07 -13.75
CA GLY A 109 16.21 -19.20 -13.11
C GLY A 109 16.94 -20.53 -13.35
N THR A 110 16.31 -21.46 -14.08
CA THR A 110 16.88 -22.79 -14.41
C THR A 110 17.30 -22.90 -15.89
N ILE A 111 17.11 -21.84 -16.68
CA ILE A 111 17.56 -21.72 -18.08
C ILE A 111 18.92 -21.01 -18.07
#